data_AF-A0A3B9XTM1-F1
#
_entry.id   AF-A0A3B9XTM1-F1
#
_cell.length_a   1.000
_cell.length_b   1.000
_cell.length_c   1.000
_cell.angle_alpha   90.00
_cell.angle_beta   90.00
_cell.angle_gamma   90.00
#
_symmetry.space_group_name_H-M   'P 1'
#
loop_
_entity.id
_entity.type
_entity.pdbx_description
1 polymer ?
#
loop_
_entity_poly.entity_id
_entity_poly.type
_entity_poly.pdbx_seq_one_letter_code
_entity_poly.pdbx_strand_id
1 'polypeptide(L)' 'AGFDITFLHPKANDEFPIAGEGVLIELVQAPQEVIDAFAKLAAQ' A
#
# COMPACT_ATOMS: atom_id res chain seq x y z
N ALA A 1 -16.22 12.24 2.01
CA ALA A 1 -14.95 12.49 2.71
C ALA A 1 -14.73 11.32 3.65
N GLY A 2 -13.71 10.50 3.39
CA GLY A 2 -13.52 9.20 4.03
C GLY A 2 -12.84 8.27 3.03
N PHE A 3 -11.52 8.34 2.96
CA PHE A 3 -10.74 7.35 2.23
C PHE A 3 -10.75 6.06 3.04
N ASP A 4 -10.70 4.91 2.38
CA ASP A 4 -10.39 3.64 3.05
C ASP A 4 -8.91 3.69 3.44
N ILE A 5 -8.66 4.10 4.68
CA ILE A 5 -7.30 4.24 5.22
C ILE A 5 -6.97 2.98 6.00
N THR A 6 -5.83 2.37 5.71
CA THR A 6 -5.29 1.24 6.48
C THR A 6 -3.93 1.60 7.03
N PHE A 7 -3.73 1.36 8.33
CA PHE A 7 -2.43 1.53 8.97
C PHE A 7 -1.67 0.21 9.00
N LEU A 8 -0.40 0.26 8.59
CA LEU A 8 0.53 -0.86 8.70
C LEU A 8 1.69 -0.48 9.61
N HIS A 9 1.98 -1.33 10.58
CA HIS A 9 3.23 -1.28 11.34
C HIS A 9 4.08 -2.50 10.95
N PRO A 10 4.80 -2.43 9.82
CA PRO A 10 5.61 -3.55 9.37
C PRO A 10 6.80 -3.75 10.31
N LYS A 11 6.97 -4.98 10.78
CA LYS A 11 8.10 -5.40 11.61
C LYS A 11 8.95 -6.41 10.83
N ALA A 12 10.24 -6.10 10.67
CA ALA A 12 11.18 -6.98 10.01
C ALA A 12 11.37 -8.31 10.77
N ASN A 13 11.73 -9.35 10.02
CA ASN A 13 12.14 -10.65 10.54
C ASN A 13 13.25 -11.26 9.66
N ASP A 14 13.72 -12.46 9.97
CA ASP A 14 14.85 -13.09 9.26
C ASP A 14 14.54 -13.38 7.77
N GLU A 15 13.28 -13.64 7.43
CA GLU A 15 12.84 -13.92 6.05
C GLU A 15 12.60 -12.62 5.26
N PHE A 16 12.16 -11.56 5.94
CA PHE A 16 11.85 -10.24 5.39
C PHE A 16 12.54 -9.16 6.24
N PRO A 17 13.85 -8.93 6.03
CA PRO A 17 14.65 -8.06 6.89
C PRO A 17 14.40 -6.56 6.67
N ILE A 18 13.67 -6.19 5.61
CA ILE A 18 13.39 -4.80 5.26
C ILE A 18 11.94 -4.47 5.67
N ALA A 19 11.78 -3.43 6.48
CA ALA A 19 10.49 -2.93 6.94
C ALA A 19 10.52 -1.39 7.04
N GLY A 20 9.45 -0.78 7.56
CA GLY A 20 9.30 0.68 7.66
C GLY A 20 10.17 1.37 8.72
N GLU A 21 11.33 0.81 9.10
CA GLU A 21 12.30 1.42 10.03
C GLU A 21 11.69 1.98 11.34
N GLY A 22 10.65 1.31 11.87
CA GLY A 22 9.95 1.73 13.09
C GLY A 22 8.90 2.83 12.90
N VAL A 23 8.54 3.17 11.66
CA VAL A 23 7.46 4.10 11.34
C VAL A 23 6.13 3.39 11.10
N LEU A 24 5.03 4.10 11.38
CA LEU A 24 3.69 3.69 10.98
C LEU A 24 3.43 4.14 9.54
N ILE A 25 2.96 3.23 8.69
CA ILE A 25 2.63 3.51 7.29
C ILE A 25 1.12 3.70 7.18
N GLU A 26 0.71 4.82 6.59
CA GLU A 26 -0.66 5.09 6.22
C GLU A 26 -0.87 4.76 4.74
N LEU A 27 -1.63 3.70 4.46
CA LEU A 27 -2.05 3.38 3.11
C LEU A 27 -3.37 4.10 2.82
N VAL A 28 -3.36 4.87 1.75
CA VAL A 28 -4.53 5.58 1.23
C VAL A 28 -4.86 5.06 -0.17
N GLN A 29 -6.13 5.11 -0.53
CA GLN A 29 -6.57 4.71 -1.87
C GLN A 29 -5.90 5.58 -2.94
N ALA A 30 -5.41 4.94 -4.00
CA ALA A 30 -4.85 5.64 -5.15
C ALA A 30 -5.94 6.45 -5.88
N PRO A 31 -5.56 7.51 -6.63
CA PRO A 31 -6.51 8.23 -7.50
C PRO A 31 -7.17 7.30 -8.52
N GLN A 32 -8.41 7.62 -8.92
CA GLN A 32 -9.22 6.76 -9.80
C GLN A 32 -8.51 6.48 -11.13
N GLU A 33 -7.84 7.47 -11.70
CA GLU A 33 -7.10 7.33 -12.95
C GLU A 33 -5.94 6.33 -12.87
N VAL A 34 -5.33 6.17 -11.69
CA VAL A 34 -4.26 5.20 -11.44
C VAL A 34 -4.86 3.80 -11.30
N ILE A 35 -5.97 3.67 -10.56
CA ILE A 35 -6.71 2.40 -10.41
C ILE A 35 -7.14 1.88 -11.79
N ASP A 36 -7.74 2.74 -12.62
CA ASP A 36 -8.23 2.38 -13.94
C ASP A 36 -7.10 1.95 -14.89
N ALA A 37 -5.93 2.60 -14.80
CA ALA A 37 -4.76 2.24 -15.59
C ALA A 37 -4.24 0.84 -15.22
N PHE A 38 -4.12 0.54 -13.92
CA PHE A 38 -3.64 -0.76 -13.44
C PHE A 38 -4.65 -1.89 -13.71
N ALA A 39 -5.95 -1.62 -13.60
CA ALA A 39 -6.99 -2.58 -13.94
C ALA A 39 -6.90 -3.02 -15.42
N LYS A 40 -6.61 -2.07 -16.34
CA LYS A 40 -6.39 -2.38 -17.75
C LYS A 40 -5.13 -3.21 -17.99
N LEU A 41 -4.04 -2.92 -17.28
CA LEU A 41 -2.79 -3.69 -17.38
C LEU A 41 -2.96 -5.13 -16.89
N ALA A 42 -3.73 -5.35 -15.82
CA ALA A 42 -3.96 -6.68 -15.26
C ALA A 42 -4.90 -7.57 -16.12
N ALA A 43 -5.66 -6.97 -17.04
CA ALA A 43 -6.56 -7.67 -17.95
C ALA A 43 -5.91 -8.08 -19.29
N GLN A 44 -4.60 -7.85 -19.45
CA GLN A 44 -3.79 -8.25 -20.61
C GLN A 44 -3.13 -9.61 -20.36
#